data_AF-A0A4S8PCQ0-F1
#
_entry.id   AF-A0A4S8PCQ0-F1
#
_cell.length_a   1.000
_cell.length_b   1.000
_cell.length_c   1.000
_cell.angle_alpha   90.00
_cell.angle_beta   90.00
_cell.angle_gamma   90.00
#
_symmetry.space_group_name_H-M   'P 1'
#
loop_
_entity.id
_entity.type
_entity.pdbx_description
1 polymer ?
#
loop_
_entity_poly.entity_id
_entity_poly.type
_entity_poly.pdbx_seq_one_letter_code
_entity_poly.pdbx_strand_id
1 'polypeptide(L)'
;MSSINLPAELTASLDTYAAAQGIDRDEAAAHLITQALAIGNAGAVAESLQRRAIEDVFPEAETAEDLWEYVAGDGDGGEGGEFEGRGEHWTHCYKLIRGVWLYHRDTGDIDSQVYQVCGSEEEARQVYRDAIVAACEGWTEADGPVWMECGWEGDIVDQLGQAGLIPSGTYTD
;
A
#
# COMPACT_ATOMS: atom_id res chain seq x y z
N MET A 1 4.81 -21.32 4.70
CA MET A 1 3.35 -21.35 4.50
C MET A 1 2.69 -21.33 5.85
N SER A 2 2.00 -20.26 6.18
CA SER A 2 1.24 -20.14 7.43
C SER A 2 -0.02 -21.01 7.31
N SER A 3 -0.19 -21.97 8.22
CA SER A 3 -1.39 -22.84 8.22
C SER A 3 -2.47 -22.24 9.09
N ILE A 4 -3.68 -22.09 8.56
CA ILE A 4 -4.84 -21.71 9.36
C ILE A 4 -5.50 -22.99 9.87
N ASN A 5 -5.56 -23.15 11.21
CA ASN A 5 -6.29 -24.25 11.82
C ASN A 5 -7.78 -23.91 11.85
N LEU A 6 -8.55 -24.50 10.93
CA LEU A 6 -10.00 -24.40 10.92
C LEU A 6 -10.63 -25.50 11.79
N PRO A 7 -11.74 -25.22 12.49
CA PRO A 7 -12.56 -26.25 13.10
C PRO A 7 -12.97 -27.32 12.07
N ALA A 8 -13.11 -28.58 12.51
CA ALA A 8 -13.43 -29.70 11.62
C ALA A 8 -14.75 -29.51 10.85
N GLU A 9 -15.75 -28.88 11.49
CA GLU A 9 -17.06 -28.59 10.89
C GLU A 9 -16.98 -27.54 9.77
N LEU A 10 -16.14 -26.52 9.94
CA LEU A 10 -15.85 -25.51 8.92
C LEU A 10 -15.07 -26.11 7.75
N THR A 11 -14.11 -26.99 8.06
CA THR A 11 -13.33 -27.71 7.03
C THR A 11 -14.23 -28.59 6.17
N ALA A 12 -15.15 -29.34 6.78
CA ALA A 12 -16.10 -30.18 6.06
C ALA A 12 -17.08 -29.37 5.19
N SER A 13 -17.48 -28.18 5.68
CA SER A 13 -18.33 -27.25 4.93
C SER A 13 -17.60 -26.66 3.72
N LEU A 14 -16.32 -26.30 3.88
CA LEU A 14 -15.45 -25.83 2.81
C LEU A 14 -15.23 -26.92 1.74
N ASP A 15 -14.99 -28.17 2.16
CA ASP A 15 -14.87 -29.32 1.24
C ASP A 15 -16.14 -29.56 0.42
N THR A 16 -17.30 -29.47 1.07
CA THR A 16 -18.60 -29.64 0.41
C THR A 16 -18.80 -28.54 -0.65
N TYR A 17 -18.43 -27.31 -0.32
CA TYR A 17 -18.49 -26.19 -1.25
C TYR A 17 -17.53 -26.37 -2.43
N ALA A 18 -16.26 -26.72 -2.16
CA ALA A 18 -15.25 -26.97 -3.19
C ALA A 18 -15.72 -28.04 -4.18
N ALA A 19 -16.23 -29.16 -3.67
CA ALA A 19 -16.79 -30.23 -4.48
C ALA A 19 -18.00 -29.78 -5.32
N ALA A 20 -18.88 -28.94 -4.76
CA ALA A 20 -20.04 -28.42 -5.47
C ALA A 20 -19.67 -27.45 -6.62
N GLN A 21 -18.55 -26.72 -6.47
CA GLN A 21 -18.03 -25.80 -7.48
C GLN A 21 -17.04 -26.46 -8.46
N GLY A 22 -16.57 -27.68 -8.17
CA GLY A 22 -15.58 -28.37 -9.00
C GLY A 22 -14.18 -27.75 -8.92
N ILE A 23 -13.86 -27.10 -7.79
CA ILE A 23 -12.58 -26.43 -7.52
C ILE A 23 -11.87 -27.10 -6.33
N ASP A 24 -10.59 -26.80 -6.10
CA ASP A 24 -9.90 -27.32 -4.92
C ASP A 24 -10.21 -26.51 -3.64
N ARG A 25 -9.75 -27.00 -2.48
CA ARG A 25 -10.05 -26.41 -1.17
C ARG A 25 -9.45 -25.01 -1.01
N ASP A 26 -8.25 -24.78 -1.54
CA ASP A 26 -7.56 -23.50 -1.42
C ASP A 26 -8.22 -22.45 -2.34
N GLU A 27 -8.59 -22.86 -3.57
CA GLU A 27 -9.40 -22.06 -4.49
C GLU A 27 -10.78 -21.73 -3.90
N ALA A 28 -11.44 -22.70 -3.24
CA ALA A 28 -12.70 -22.48 -2.54
C ALA A 28 -12.56 -21.48 -1.38
N ALA A 29 -11.48 -21.56 -0.60
CA ALA A 29 -11.22 -20.61 0.48
C ALA A 29 -10.98 -19.20 -0.07
N ALA A 30 -10.14 -19.06 -1.10
CA ALA A 30 -9.89 -17.79 -1.77
C ALA A 30 -11.17 -17.20 -2.38
N HIS A 31 -12.00 -18.04 -3.02
CA HIS A 31 -13.27 -17.62 -3.62
C HIS A 31 -14.28 -17.16 -2.56
N LEU A 32 -14.43 -17.89 -1.45
CA LEU A 32 -15.32 -17.50 -0.36
C LEU A 32 -14.85 -16.26 0.38
N ILE A 33 -13.53 -16.09 0.57
CA ILE A 33 -12.95 -14.84 1.10
C ILE A 33 -13.28 -13.70 0.14
N THR A 34 -13.08 -13.88 -1.15
CA THR A 34 -13.41 -12.87 -2.18
C THR A 34 -14.90 -12.52 -2.19
N GLN A 35 -15.79 -13.51 -2.07
CA GLN A 35 -17.22 -13.29 -1.97
C GLN A 35 -17.62 -12.61 -0.66
N ALA A 36 -17.00 -12.99 0.47
CA ALA A 36 -17.24 -12.35 1.75
C ALA A 36 -16.80 -10.88 1.74
N LEU A 37 -15.65 -10.58 1.13
CA LEU A 37 -15.18 -9.22 0.87
C LEU A 37 -16.18 -8.45 -0.02
N ALA A 38 -16.69 -9.08 -1.08
CA ALA A 38 -17.67 -8.46 -1.99
C ALA A 38 -19.04 -8.20 -1.33
N ILE A 39 -19.44 -9.02 -0.34
CA ILE A 39 -20.73 -8.90 0.37
C ILE A 39 -20.61 -7.98 1.61
N GLY A 40 -19.42 -7.81 2.18
CA GLY A 40 -19.20 -7.02 3.38
C GLY A 40 -17.83 -6.34 3.38
N ASN A 41 -17.86 -5.01 3.33
CA ASN A 41 -16.75 -4.08 3.63
C ASN A 41 -15.34 -4.60 3.31
N ALA A 42 -15.11 -5.00 2.04
CA ALA A 42 -13.81 -5.45 1.54
C ALA A 42 -12.66 -4.53 1.96
N GLY A 43 -12.91 -3.21 1.97
CA GLY A 43 -11.96 -2.19 2.39
C GLY A 43 -11.48 -2.41 3.83
N ALA A 44 -12.40 -2.49 4.80
CA ALA A 44 -12.03 -2.68 6.20
C ALA A 44 -11.30 -4.01 6.46
N VAL A 45 -11.61 -5.07 5.71
CA VAL A 45 -10.89 -6.35 5.85
C VAL A 45 -9.49 -6.25 5.23
N ALA A 46 -9.35 -5.64 4.05
CA ALA A 46 -8.06 -5.39 3.44
C ALA A 46 -7.18 -4.51 4.34
N GLU A 47 -7.73 -3.43 4.90
CA GLU A 47 -7.06 -2.57 5.89
C GLU A 47 -6.62 -3.37 7.13
N SER A 48 -7.48 -4.25 7.66
CA SER A 48 -7.15 -5.10 8.80
C SER A 48 -6.03 -6.11 8.48
N LEU A 49 -6.05 -6.71 7.29
CA LEU A 49 -4.99 -7.62 6.84
C LEU A 49 -3.66 -6.90 6.62
N GLN A 50 -3.68 -5.70 6.03
CA GLN A 50 -2.48 -4.88 5.86
C GLN A 50 -1.93 -4.41 7.21
N ARG A 51 -2.81 -4.01 8.12
CA ARG A 51 -2.43 -3.71 9.51
C ARG A 51 -1.78 -4.91 10.19
N ARG A 52 -2.33 -6.10 10.01
CA ARG A 52 -1.73 -7.32 10.57
C ARG A 52 -0.36 -7.61 9.95
N ALA A 53 -0.25 -7.47 8.64
CA ALA A 53 1.00 -7.69 7.92
C ALA A 53 2.09 -6.72 8.39
N ILE A 54 1.76 -5.43 8.61
CA ILE A 54 2.73 -4.45 9.11
C ILE A 54 3.12 -4.73 10.57
N GLU A 55 2.17 -5.14 11.43
CA GLU A 55 2.44 -5.59 12.81
C GLU A 55 3.38 -6.81 12.84
N ASP A 56 3.30 -7.71 11.87
CA ASP A 56 4.21 -8.87 11.77
C ASP A 56 5.63 -8.47 11.32
N VAL A 57 5.78 -7.39 10.55
CA VAL A 57 7.09 -6.84 10.13
C VAL A 57 7.75 -6.02 11.25
N PHE A 58 6.94 -5.30 12.04
CA PHE A 58 7.37 -4.47 13.16
C PHE A 58 6.65 -4.88 14.46
N PRO A 59 6.90 -6.09 14.98
CA PRO A 59 6.25 -6.56 16.21
C PRO A 59 6.61 -5.74 17.45
N GLU A 60 7.66 -4.93 17.38
CA GLU A 60 8.10 -4.01 18.44
C GLU A 60 7.48 -2.62 18.36
N ALA A 61 6.73 -2.29 17.31
CA ALA A 61 6.03 -1.01 17.23
C ALA A 61 4.84 -1.00 18.19
N GLU A 62 4.91 -0.19 19.25
CA GLU A 62 3.82 -0.04 20.22
C GLU A 62 2.85 1.07 19.81
N THR A 63 3.33 2.05 19.04
CA THR A 63 2.58 3.21 18.58
C THR A 63 2.68 3.43 17.06
N ALA A 64 1.79 4.26 16.52
CA ALA A 64 1.89 4.72 15.13
C ALA A 64 3.15 5.55 14.88
N GLU A 65 3.63 6.26 15.91
CA GLU A 65 4.88 7.02 15.89
C GLU A 65 6.09 6.09 15.79
N ASP A 66 6.15 5.02 16.60
CA ASP A 66 7.21 4.02 16.51
C ASP A 66 7.27 3.41 15.10
N LEU A 67 6.11 3.05 14.55
CA LEU A 67 6.02 2.47 13.21
C LEU A 67 6.53 3.45 12.14
N TRP A 68 6.14 4.72 12.24
CA TRP A 68 6.64 5.75 11.34
C TRP A 68 8.16 5.92 11.47
N GLU A 69 8.70 5.97 12.70
CA GLU A 69 10.14 6.08 12.92
C GLU A 69 10.91 4.90 12.31
N TYR A 70 10.39 3.68 12.44
CA TYR A 70 10.99 2.51 11.80
C TYR A 70 10.92 2.59 10.28
N VAL A 71 9.80 3.00 9.69
CA VAL A 71 9.64 3.06 8.22
C VAL A 71 10.38 4.25 7.59
N ALA A 72 10.44 5.37 8.29
CA ALA A 72 11.16 6.57 7.85
C ALA A 72 12.68 6.39 8.00
N GLY A 73 13.12 5.77 9.11
CA GLY A 73 14.52 5.65 9.51
C GLY A 73 15.26 4.41 8.99
N ASP A 74 14.58 3.26 8.83
CA ASP A 74 15.15 2.05 8.25
C ASP A 74 14.69 1.88 6.80
N GLY A 75 15.62 1.78 5.85
CA GLY A 75 15.29 1.43 4.47
C GLY A 75 16.52 1.28 3.59
N ASP A 76 16.58 0.17 2.86
CA ASP A 76 17.61 -0.08 1.86
C ASP A 76 16.99 0.05 0.46
N GLY A 77 17.13 1.22 -0.16
CA GLY A 77 16.60 1.48 -1.52
C GLY A 77 15.10 1.75 -1.58
N GLY A 78 14.62 2.05 -2.80
CA GLY A 78 13.28 2.58 -3.06
C GLY A 78 13.30 4.05 -3.47
N GLU A 79 12.11 4.63 -3.67
CA GLU A 79 11.93 6.04 -4.02
C GLU A 79 10.81 6.66 -3.18
N GLY A 80 10.83 7.97 -3.03
CA GLY A 80 9.74 8.73 -2.40
C GLY A 80 9.64 10.15 -2.94
N GLY A 81 8.50 10.77 -2.70
CA GLY A 81 8.21 12.14 -3.11
C GLY A 81 7.26 12.82 -2.14
N GLU A 82 7.39 14.15 -2.04
CA GLU A 82 6.50 15.03 -1.30
C GLU A 82 5.60 15.79 -2.27
N PHE A 83 4.35 15.98 -1.89
CA PHE A 83 3.32 16.49 -2.77
C PHE A 83 2.61 17.60 -2.02
N GLU A 84 2.70 18.83 -2.52
CA GLU A 84 2.00 19.97 -1.92
C GLU A 84 1.03 20.57 -2.93
N GLY A 85 -0.25 20.55 -2.60
CA GLY A 85 -1.22 21.24 -3.42
C GLY A 85 -2.62 21.15 -2.85
N ARG A 86 -3.50 22.03 -3.31
CA ARG A 86 -4.88 22.17 -2.78
C ARG A 86 -4.94 22.43 -1.26
N GLY A 87 -3.86 22.94 -0.67
CA GLY A 87 -3.77 23.19 0.77
C GLY A 87 -3.48 21.92 1.59
N GLU A 88 -3.07 20.83 0.93
CA GLU A 88 -2.67 19.59 1.57
C GLU A 88 -1.20 19.28 1.25
N HIS A 89 -0.54 18.56 2.16
CA HIS A 89 0.80 18.00 1.97
C HIS A 89 0.71 16.50 2.16
N TRP A 90 1.19 15.73 1.19
CA TRP A 90 1.32 14.28 1.30
C TRP A 90 2.74 13.82 0.99
N THR A 91 3.19 12.76 1.64
CA THR A 91 4.41 12.04 1.28
C THR A 91 4.00 10.67 0.79
N HIS A 92 4.57 10.23 -0.33
CA HIS A 92 4.43 8.87 -0.81
C HIS A 92 5.82 8.25 -0.95
N CYS A 93 6.00 7.01 -0.54
CA CYS A 93 7.23 6.28 -0.84
C CYS A 93 7.00 4.79 -0.96
N TYR A 94 7.95 4.11 -1.58
CA TYR A 94 8.10 2.66 -1.45
C TYR A 94 9.54 2.32 -1.08
N LYS A 95 9.73 1.36 -0.18
CA LYS A 95 11.06 1.00 0.34
C LYS A 95 11.15 -0.48 0.67
N LEU A 96 12.37 -1.03 0.60
CA LEU A 96 12.67 -2.36 1.12
C LEU A 96 13.09 -2.22 2.58
N ILE A 97 12.28 -2.79 3.48
CA ILE A 97 12.51 -2.74 4.92
C ILE A 97 12.40 -4.15 5.46
N ARG A 98 13.46 -4.62 6.14
CA ARG A 98 13.53 -5.96 6.74
C ARG A 98 13.24 -7.09 5.73
N GLY A 99 13.63 -6.90 4.48
CA GLY A 99 13.41 -7.88 3.40
C GLY A 99 11.99 -7.89 2.84
N VAL A 100 11.15 -6.92 3.19
CA VAL A 100 9.79 -6.75 2.71
C VAL A 100 9.66 -5.42 1.98
N TRP A 101 9.05 -5.43 0.79
CA TRP A 101 8.73 -4.20 0.09
C TRP A 101 7.48 -3.57 0.68
N LEU A 102 7.58 -2.31 1.06
CA LEU A 102 6.51 -1.54 1.68
C LEU A 102 6.20 -0.33 0.82
N TYR A 103 4.92 -0.07 0.59
CA TYR A 103 4.43 1.24 0.20
C TYR A 103 3.93 1.98 1.44
N HIS A 104 4.20 3.28 1.49
CA HIS A 104 3.84 4.17 2.59
C HIS A 104 3.30 5.50 2.05
N ARG A 105 2.25 6.00 2.70
CA ARG A 105 1.72 7.34 2.48
C ARG A 105 1.47 8.04 3.81
N ASP A 106 1.83 9.31 3.86
CA ASP A 106 1.56 10.25 4.96
C ASP A 106 0.84 11.48 4.41
N THR A 107 -0.05 12.12 5.19
CA THR A 107 -0.61 13.46 4.88
C THR A 107 -0.16 14.54 5.87
N GLY A 108 0.96 14.34 6.57
CA GLY A 108 1.50 15.24 7.59
C GLY A 108 0.84 15.09 8.97
N ASP A 109 -0.02 14.10 9.14
CA ASP A 109 -0.65 13.73 10.40
C ASP A 109 -0.28 12.28 10.73
N ILE A 110 0.22 12.02 11.94
CA ILE A 110 0.65 10.68 12.35
C ILE A 110 -0.48 9.65 12.33
N ASP A 111 -1.73 10.11 12.43
CA ASP A 111 -2.91 9.25 12.34
C ASP A 111 -3.37 8.99 10.88
N SER A 112 -2.76 9.68 9.90
CA SER A 112 -3.10 9.56 8.47
C SER A 112 -2.26 8.54 7.70
N GLN A 113 -1.32 7.88 8.39
CA GLN A 113 -0.34 6.99 7.82
C GLN A 113 -1.00 5.76 7.22
N VAL A 114 -0.72 5.48 5.95
CA VAL A 114 -1.14 4.26 5.27
C VAL A 114 0.08 3.44 4.91
N TYR A 115 0.05 2.17 5.27
CA TYR A 115 1.08 1.20 4.96
C TYR A 115 0.49 0.06 4.15
N GLN A 116 1.22 -0.40 3.14
CA GLN A 116 0.87 -1.59 2.38
C GLN A 116 2.10 -2.47 2.21
N VAL A 117 1.97 -3.72 2.62
CA VAL A 117 2.97 -4.75 2.39
C VAL A 117 2.80 -5.29 0.97
N CYS A 118 3.88 -5.26 0.20
CA CYS A 118 3.94 -5.73 -1.18
C CYS A 118 4.80 -7.00 -1.28
N GLY A 119 4.40 -7.92 -2.16
CA GLY A 119 5.13 -9.17 -2.39
C GLY A 119 6.41 -9.01 -3.21
N SER A 120 6.62 -7.86 -3.85
CA SER A 120 7.80 -7.57 -4.69
C SER A 120 8.03 -6.07 -4.87
N GLU A 121 9.23 -5.72 -5.37
CA GLU A 121 9.58 -4.36 -5.75
C GLU A 121 8.65 -3.82 -6.83
N GLU A 122 8.41 -4.62 -7.88
CA GLU A 122 7.54 -4.27 -9.01
C GLU A 122 6.12 -3.90 -8.52
N GLU A 123 5.58 -4.68 -7.57
CA GLU A 123 4.28 -4.41 -6.97
C GLU A 123 4.29 -3.13 -6.15
N ALA A 124 5.29 -2.93 -5.29
CA ALA A 124 5.40 -1.71 -4.47
C ALA A 124 5.55 -0.46 -5.35
N ARG A 125 6.36 -0.57 -6.41
CA ARG A 125 6.54 0.45 -7.43
C ARG A 125 5.23 0.78 -8.15
N GLN A 126 4.47 -0.23 -8.53
CA GLN A 126 3.18 -0.05 -9.21
C GLN A 126 2.14 0.59 -8.27
N VAL A 127 2.08 0.17 -7.01
CA VAL A 127 1.20 0.78 -5.99
C VAL A 127 1.56 2.25 -5.77
N TYR A 128 2.85 2.56 -5.62
CA TYR A 128 3.35 3.93 -5.49
C TYR A 128 2.94 4.79 -6.69
N ARG A 129 3.18 4.29 -7.90
CA ARG A 129 2.80 4.97 -9.15
C ARG A 129 1.30 5.25 -9.22
N ASP A 130 0.46 4.24 -8.96
CA ASP A 130 -0.99 4.39 -9.03
C ASP A 130 -1.52 5.35 -7.96
N ALA A 131 -0.93 5.32 -6.77
CA ALA A 131 -1.29 6.24 -5.71
C ALA A 131 -0.97 7.69 -6.05
N ILE A 132 0.17 7.97 -6.69
CA ILE A 132 0.52 9.31 -7.17
C ILE A 132 -0.47 9.79 -8.22
N VAL A 133 -0.78 8.95 -9.22
CA VAL A 133 -1.73 9.29 -10.28
C VAL A 133 -3.11 9.59 -9.68
N ALA A 134 -3.56 8.78 -8.71
CA ALA A 134 -4.82 9.00 -8.02
C ALA A 134 -4.83 10.28 -7.18
N ALA A 135 -3.74 10.58 -6.46
CA ALA A 135 -3.60 11.82 -5.69
C ALA A 135 -3.62 13.07 -6.60
N CYS A 136 -3.04 12.95 -7.79
CA CYS A 136 -3.03 13.99 -8.82
C CYS A 136 -4.29 13.99 -9.70
N GLU A 137 -5.31 13.17 -9.40
CA GLU A 137 -6.49 13.10 -10.26
C GLU A 137 -7.23 14.46 -10.27
N GLY A 138 -7.41 14.99 -11.48
CA GLY A 138 -8.00 16.30 -11.70
C GLY A 138 -7.13 17.47 -11.24
N TRP A 139 -5.89 17.27 -10.83
CA TRP A 139 -4.94 18.37 -10.56
C TRP A 139 -4.65 19.15 -11.84
N THR A 140 -4.35 20.43 -11.64
CA THR A 140 -3.93 21.38 -12.66
C THR A 140 -2.64 22.06 -12.20
N GLU A 141 -1.92 22.69 -13.12
CA GLU A 141 -0.71 23.47 -12.78
C GLU A 141 -0.96 24.59 -11.74
N ALA A 142 -2.22 25.02 -11.55
CA ALA A 142 -2.60 26.03 -10.58
C ALA A 142 -2.75 25.50 -9.15
N ASP A 143 -2.79 24.17 -8.96
CA ASP A 143 -3.08 23.56 -7.67
C ASP A 143 -1.86 23.45 -6.73
N GLY A 144 -0.63 23.62 -7.25
CA GLY A 144 0.61 23.57 -6.47
C GLY A 144 1.71 22.69 -7.12
N PRO A 145 2.95 22.77 -6.61
CA PRO A 145 4.07 21.98 -7.12
C PRO A 145 4.14 20.56 -6.52
N VAL A 146 4.73 19.64 -7.27
CA VAL A 146 5.20 18.35 -6.73
C VAL A 146 6.64 18.53 -6.28
N TRP A 147 6.93 18.34 -4.99
CA TRP A 147 8.25 18.56 -4.42
C TRP A 147 9.04 17.24 -4.31
N MET A 148 10.27 17.22 -4.81
CA MET A 148 11.19 16.10 -4.57
C MET A 148 12.18 16.44 -3.44
N GLU A 149 11.69 16.93 -2.30
CA GLU A 149 12.58 17.32 -1.19
C GLU A 149 13.08 16.13 -0.34
N CYS A 150 12.40 14.98 -0.39
CA CYS A 150 12.85 13.80 0.34
C CYS A 150 13.89 13.02 -0.49
N GLY A 151 15.15 13.48 -0.49
CA GLY A 151 16.41 12.70 -0.50
C GLY A 151 16.63 11.51 -1.46
N TRP A 152 15.72 11.20 -2.38
CA TRP A 152 15.69 9.97 -3.17
C TRP A 152 15.22 10.32 -4.58
N GLU A 153 16.03 10.00 -5.59
CA GLU A 153 15.81 10.37 -7.00
C GLU A 153 14.49 9.75 -7.52
N GLY A 154 13.41 10.51 -7.54
CA GLY A 154 12.07 10.06 -7.93
C GLY A 154 11.89 9.92 -9.44
N ASP A 155 12.58 8.95 -10.04
CA ASP A 155 12.45 8.58 -11.46
C ASP A 155 10.99 8.38 -11.90
N ILE A 156 10.12 7.89 -11.00
CA ILE A 156 8.71 7.63 -11.31
C ILE A 156 7.90 8.91 -11.46
N VAL A 157 8.13 9.93 -10.62
CA VAL A 157 7.40 11.20 -10.70
C VAL A 157 7.74 11.89 -12.02
N ASP A 158 9.03 11.90 -12.39
CA ASP A 158 9.51 12.40 -13.68
C ASP A 158 8.86 11.65 -14.85
N GLN A 159 8.84 10.31 -14.80
CA GLN A 159 8.21 9.48 -15.83
C GLN A 159 6.71 9.76 -15.97
N LEU A 160 6.00 9.94 -14.84
CA LEU A 160 4.58 10.26 -14.83
C LEU A 160 4.30 11.64 -15.42
N GLY A 161 5.13 12.64 -15.10
CA GLY A 161 5.05 13.99 -15.67
C GLY A 161 5.33 13.98 -17.17
N GLN A 162 6.38 13.29 -17.63
CA GLN A 162 6.71 13.14 -19.05
C GLN A 162 5.61 12.40 -19.84
N ALA A 163 4.93 11.45 -19.20
CA ALA A 163 3.81 10.74 -19.79
C ALA A 163 2.50 11.56 -19.79
N GLY A 164 2.48 12.74 -19.15
CA GLY A 164 1.28 13.58 -19.02
C GLY A 164 0.22 12.98 -18.10
N LEU A 165 0.60 12.09 -17.18
CA LEU A 165 -0.31 11.45 -16.23
C LEU A 165 -0.51 12.28 -14.96
N ILE A 166 0.45 13.14 -14.65
CA ILE A 166 0.35 14.15 -13.59
C ILE A 166 0.76 15.51 -14.18
N PRO A 167 0.30 16.65 -13.62
CA PRO A 167 0.77 17.95 -14.07
C PRO A 167 2.28 18.03 -13.87
N SER A 168 2.99 18.55 -14.87
CA SER A 168 4.40 18.87 -14.72
C SER A 168 4.52 20.10 -13.81
N GLY A 169 4.60 19.88 -12.50
CA GLY A 169 5.04 20.90 -11.55
C GLY A 169 6.45 21.32 -11.94
N THR A 170 6.65 22.61 -12.17
CA THR A 170 7.96 23.12 -12.55
C THR A 170 8.90 22.97 -11.37
N TYR A 171 9.89 22.10 -11.53
CA TYR A 171 11.05 21.97 -10.65
C TYR A 171 11.68 23.34 -10.44
N THR A 172 11.61 23.86 -9.22
CA THR A 172 12.48 24.96 -8.81
C THR A 172 13.64 24.35 -8.04
N ASP A 173 14.80 24.31 -8.69
CA ASP A 173 16.11 24.17 -8.06
C ASP A 173 16.29 25.13 -6.86
#